data_AF-C5KU04-F1
#
_entry.id   AF-C5KU04-F1
#
_cell.length_a   1.000
_cell.length_b   1.000
_cell.length_c   1.000
_cell.angle_alpha   90.00
_cell.angle_beta   90.00
_cell.angle_gamma   90.00
#
_symmetry.space_group_name_H-M   'P 1'
#
loop_
_entity.id
_entity.type
_entity.pdbx_description
1 polymer ?
#
loop_
_entity_poly.entity_id
_entity_poly.type
_entity_poly.pdbx_seq_one_letter_code
_entity_poly.pdbx_strand_id
1 'polypeptide(L)'
;KKWDENFVVANLWEEDEDLILVRKIFTEEFLTKFAKAYKNYEAGEWEKAANILNETKEALGYEDGPSMVLLKFIQSYGCTPPRSWKGY
;
A
#
# COMPACT_ATOMS: atom_id res chain seq x y z
N LYS A 1 27.73 -3.06 9.94
CA LYS A 1 26.55 -3.93 10.27
C LYS A 1 25.36 -3.02 10.57
N LYS A 2 24.09 -3.47 10.45
CA LYS A 2 22.89 -2.62 10.70
C LYS A 2 22.77 -2.05 12.13
N TRP A 3 23.72 -2.37 13.01
CA TRP A 3 23.78 -1.98 14.43
C TRP A 3 25.05 -1.18 14.76
N ASP A 4 25.71 -0.66 13.72
CA ASP A 4 26.92 0.18 13.86
C ASP A 4 26.49 1.63 14.11
N GLU A 5 27.18 2.38 14.97
CA GLU A 5 26.78 3.78 15.29
C GLU A 5 26.92 4.72 14.09
N ASN A 6 27.73 4.34 13.10
CA ASN A 6 27.87 5.04 11.81
C ASN A 6 26.89 4.55 10.73
N PHE A 7 25.98 3.63 11.08
CA PHE A 7 24.97 3.14 10.17
C PHE A 7 23.85 4.16 10.03
N VAL A 8 24.00 5.03 9.03
CA VAL A 8 22.99 6.03 8.68
C VAL A 8 21.97 5.36 7.76
N VAL A 9 20.75 5.15 8.26
CA VAL A 9 19.63 4.60 7.49
C VAL A 9 19.35 5.41 6.21
N ALA A 10 19.65 6.72 6.22
CA ALA A 10 19.55 7.56 5.03
C ALA A 10 20.54 7.15 3.91
N ASN A 11 21.70 6.58 4.23
CA ASN A 11 22.65 6.12 3.21
C ASN A 11 22.12 4.84 2.53
N LEU A 12 21.47 3.94 3.28
CA LEU A 12 20.74 2.81 2.68
C LEU A 12 19.62 3.28 1.77
N TRP A 13 18.92 4.34 2.13
CA TRP A 13 17.84 4.90 1.32
C TRP A 13 18.32 5.43 -0.04
N GLU A 14 19.60 5.80 -0.17
CA GLU A 14 20.21 6.29 -1.42
C GLU A 14 21.00 5.24 -2.19
N GLU A 15 21.56 4.23 -1.50
CA GLU A 15 22.48 3.25 -2.10
C GLU A 15 21.88 1.85 -2.30
N ASP A 16 20.81 1.51 -1.57
CA ASP A 16 20.20 0.18 -1.64
C ASP A 16 19.34 0.05 -2.91
N GLU A 17 19.77 -0.82 -3.82
CA GLU A 17 19.11 -1.02 -5.11
C GLU A 17 17.65 -1.45 -4.97
N ASP A 18 17.29 -2.24 -3.95
CA ASP A 18 15.91 -2.65 -3.70
C ASP A 18 15.08 -1.44 -3.27
N LEU A 19 15.60 -0.59 -2.39
CA LEU A 19 14.91 0.65 -1.97
C LEU A 19 14.78 1.65 -3.13
N ILE A 20 15.78 1.77 -3.99
CA ILE A 20 15.72 2.60 -5.21
C ILE A 20 14.67 2.06 -6.19
N LEU A 21 14.58 0.73 -6.37
CA LEU A 21 13.57 0.09 -7.21
C LEU A 21 12.17 0.37 -6.66
N VAL A 22 12.00 0.19 -5.35
CA VAL A 22 10.74 0.45 -4.62
C VAL A 22 10.34 1.93 -4.70
N ARG A 23 11.29 2.87 -4.70
CA ARG A 23 11.03 4.31 -4.89
C ARG A 23 10.60 4.66 -6.31
N LYS A 24 11.10 3.95 -7.33
CA LYS A 24 10.60 4.09 -8.71
C LYS A 24 9.17 3.57 -8.87
N ILE A 25 8.80 2.58 -8.04
CA ILE A 25 7.48 1.96 -7.99
C ILE A 25 6.45 2.84 -7.27
N PHE A 26 6.85 3.45 -6.15
CA PHE A 26 6.00 4.35 -5.36
C PHE A 26 6.00 5.79 -5.88
N THR A 27 5.45 5.97 -7.07
CA THR A 27 5.17 7.31 -7.59
C THR A 27 4.23 8.08 -6.66
N GLU A 28 4.23 9.41 -6.71
CA GLU A 28 3.27 10.22 -5.96
C GLU A 28 1.82 9.84 -6.26
N GLU A 29 1.55 9.43 -7.51
CA GLU A 29 0.24 8.93 -7.93
C GLU A 29 -0.13 7.64 -7.20
N PHE A 30 0.79 6.68 -7.10
CA PHE A 30 0.59 5.47 -6.33
C PHE A 30 0.29 5.80 -4.87
N LEU A 31 1.15 6.60 -4.23
CA LEU A 31 0.99 6.95 -2.81
C LEU A 31 -0.33 7.65 -2.55
N THR A 32 -0.76 8.52 -3.47
CA THR A 32 -2.05 9.23 -3.38
C THR A 32 -3.23 8.26 -3.51
N LYS A 33 -3.21 7.36 -4.50
CA LYS A 33 -4.28 6.37 -4.69
C LYS A 33 -4.35 5.38 -3.53
N PHE A 34 -3.21 4.86 -3.10
CA PHE A 34 -3.12 3.95 -1.96
C PHE A 34 -3.63 4.63 -0.68
N ALA A 35 -3.20 5.86 -0.38
CA ALA A 35 -3.70 6.61 0.77
C ALA A 35 -5.21 6.86 0.70
N LYS A 36 -5.75 7.14 -0.50
CA LYS A 36 -7.19 7.29 -0.70
C LYS A 36 -7.93 5.97 -0.45
N ALA A 37 -7.45 4.86 -0.99
CA ALA A 37 -8.02 3.54 -0.76
C ALA A 37 -8.02 3.19 0.73
N TYR A 38 -6.89 3.43 1.41
CA TYR A 38 -6.73 3.14 2.82
C TYR A 38 -7.72 3.93 3.70
N LYS A 39 -7.93 5.23 3.41
CA LYS A 39 -8.95 6.02 4.10
C LYS A 39 -10.38 5.48 3.92
N ASN A 40 -10.70 4.97 2.72
CA ASN A 40 -12.00 4.34 2.47
C ASN A 40 -12.14 3.03 3.27
N TYR A 41 -11.06 2.25 3.35
CA TYR A 41 -11.01 1.03 4.17
C TYR A 41 -11.26 1.33 5.65
N GLU A 42 -10.57 2.33 6.22
CA GLU A 42 -10.78 2.78 7.61
C GLU A 42 -12.22 3.31 7.82
N ALA A 43 -12.78 4.05 6.86
CA ALA A 43 -14.14 4.55 6.94
C ALA A 43 -15.22 3.44 6.81
N GLY A 44 -14.84 2.20 6.48
CA GLY A 44 -15.78 1.10 6.22
C GLY A 44 -16.35 1.11 4.80
N GLU A 45 -15.87 1.99 3.92
CA GLU A 45 -16.26 2.06 2.51
C GLU A 45 -15.45 1.04 1.68
N TRP A 46 -15.54 -0.24 2.06
CA TRP A 46 -14.68 -1.31 1.56
C TRP A 46 -14.81 -1.56 0.04
N GLU A 47 -16.00 -1.40 -0.52
CA GLU A 47 -16.20 -1.49 -1.98
C GLU A 47 -15.42 -0.39 -2.72
N LYS A 48 -15.48 0.86 -2.23
CA LYS A 48 -14.72 1.97 -2.82
C LYS A 48 -13.21 1.76 -2.68
N ALA A 49 -12.78 1.26 -1.52
CA ALA A 49 -11.38 0.91 -1.30
C ALA A 49 -10.91 -0.17 -2.29
N ALA A 50 -11.68 -1.25 -2.48
CA ALA A 50 -11.36 -2.31 -3.43
C ALA A 50 -11.28 -1.79 -4.88
N ASN A 51 -12.19 -0.91 -5.30
CA ASN A 51 -12.17 -0.33 -6.64
C ASN A 51 -10.91 0.51 -6.87
N ILE A 52 -10.54 1.38 -5.93
CA ILE A 52 -9.32 2.20 -6.04
C ILE A 52 -8.07 1.30 -6.09
N LEU A 53 -8.02 0.22 -5.31
CA LEU A 53 -6.89 -0.71 -5.32
C LEU A 53 -6.78 -1.47 -6.64
N ASN A 54 -7.90 -1.89 -7.23
CA ASN A 54 -7.93 -2.50 -8.57
C ASN A 54 -7.47 -1.52 -9.65
N GLU A 55 -7.98 -0.29 -9.65
CA GLU A 55 -7.55 0.76 -10.59
C GLU A 55 -6.06 1.07 -10.44
N THR A 56 -5.54 1.05 -9.22
CA THR A 56 -4.11 1.27 -8.94
C THR A 56 -3.27 0.12 -9.52
N LYS A 57 -3.70 -1.13 -9.32
CA LYS A 57 -3.07 -2.31 -9.91
C LYS A 57 -3.03 -2.23 -11.44
N GLU A 58 -4.15 -1.91 -12.07
CA GLU A 58 -4.23 -1.78 -13.54
C GLU A 58 -3.31 -0.67 -14.05
N ALA A 59 -3.25 0.47 -13.35
CA ALA A 59 -2.40 1.60 -13.73
C ALA A 59 -0.89 1.30 -13.58
N LEU A 60 -0.49 0.53 -12.57
CA LEU A 60 0.91 0.15 -12.37
C LEU A 60 1.38 -0.91 -13.39
N GLY A 61 0.48 -1.76 -13.88
CA GLY A 61 0.82 -2.87 -14.78
C GLY A 61 1.57 -4.02 -14.09
N TYR A 62 1.79 -3.94 -12.78
CA TYR A 62 2.31 -5.01 -11.92
C TYR A 62 1.64 -4.96 -10.55
N GLU A 63 1.81 -6.03 -9.77
CA GLU A 63 1.24 -6.15 -8.43
C GLU A 63 2.16 -5.50 -7.39
N ASP A 64 1.77 -4.35 -6.84
CA ASP A 64 2.40 -3.83 -5.63
C ASP A 64 1.87 -4.62 -4.43
N GLY A 65 2.76 -5.33 -3.75
CA GLY A 65 2.43 -6.21 -2.62
C GLY A 65 1.44 -5.59 -1.61
N PRO A 66 1.59 -4.31 -1.19
CA PRO A 66 0.67 -3.67 -0.25
C PRO A 66 -0.78 -3.60 -0.75
N SER A 67 -1.02 -3.12 -1.97
CA SER A 67 -2.39 -3.02 -2.50
C SER A 67 -3.01 -4.40 -2.67
N MET A 68 -2.24 -5.39 -3.10
CA MET A 68 -2.73 -6.75 -3.27
C MET A 68 -3.13 -7.42 -1.95
N VAL A 69 -2.35 -7.21 -0.89
CA VAL A 69 -2.68 -7.75 0.43
C VAL A 69 -3.98 -7.14 0.95
N LEU A 70 -4.11 -5.81 0.88
CA LEU A 70 -5.30 -5.12 1.35
C LEU A 70 -6.54 -5.47 0.51
N LEU A 71 -6.39 -5.54 -0.82
CA LEU A 71 -7.47 -5.92 -1.73
C LEU A 71 -7.96 -7.35 -1.46
N LYS A 72 -7.05 -8.32 -1.32
CA LYS A 72 -7.40 -9.72 -1.02
C LYS A 72 -8.12 -9.83 0.33
N PHE A 73 -7.66 -9.08 1.33
CA PHE A 73 -8.32 -9.01 2.62
C PHE A 73 -9.75 -8.48 2.47
N ILE A 74 -9.95 -7.31 1.85
CA ILE A 74 -11.28 -6.73 1.64
C ILE A 74 -12.21 -7.68 0.87
N GLN A 75 -11.72 -8.32 -0.18
CA GLN A 75 -12.47 -9.27 -1.00
C GLN A 75 -12.87 -10.53 -0.23
N SER A 76 -12.04 -10.99 0.71
CA SER A 76 -12.37 -12.15 1.55
C SER A 76 -13.59 -11.96 2.44
N TYR A 77 -13.97 -10.70 2.72
CA TYR A 77 -15.21 -10.34 3.42
C TYR A 77 -16.34 -9.93 2.46
N GLY A 78 -16.18 -10.18 1.16
CA GLY A 78 -17.17 -9.78 0.14
C GLY A 78 -17.29 -8.26 0.01
N CYS A 79 -16.19 -7.52 0.17
CA CYS A 79 -16.13 -6.06 0.08
C CYS A 79 -17.05 -5.32 1.07
N THR A 80 -17.44 -5.98 2.16
CA THR A 80 -18.28 -5.41 3.20
C THR A 80 -17.57 -5.55 4.54
N PRO A 81 -17.38 -4.45 5.30
CA PRO A 81 -16.76 -4.56 6.61
C PRO A 81 -17.63 -5.39 7.56
N PRO A 82 -17.02 -6.10 8.52
CA PRO A 82 -17.78 -6.75 9.59
C PRO A 82 -18.54 -5.70 10.41
N ARG A 83 -19.68 -6.08 11.00
CA ARG A 83 -20.51 -5.14 11.81
C ARG A 83 -19.78 -4.49 12.98
N SER A 84 -18.71 -5.13 13.45
CA SER A 84 -17.85 -4.63 14.53
C SER A 84 -16.65 -3.81 14.03
N TRP A 85 -16.62 -3.44 12.74
CA TRP A 85 -15.54 -2.66 12.16
C TRP A 85 -15.46 -1.28 12.82
N LYS A 86 -14.29 -0.98 13.40
CA LYS A 86 -14.01 0.29 14.08
C LYS A 86 -13.13 1.23 13.26
N GLY A 87 -12.74 0.79 12.06
CA GLY A 87 -11.86 1.53 11.17
C GLY A 87 -10.38 1.20 11.28
N TYR A 88 -10.00 0.03 11.81
CA TYR A 88 -8.63 -0.49 11.89
C TYR A 88 -8.61 -1.97 12.32
#